data_AF-C2G3L1-F1
#
_entry.id   AF-C2G3L1-F1
#
_cell.length_a   1.000
_cell.length_b   1.000
_cell.length_c   1.000
_cell.angle_alpha   90.00
_cell.angle_beta   90.00
_cell.angle_gamma   90.00
#
_symmetry.space_group_name_H-M   'P 1'
#
loop_
_entity.id
_entity.type
_entity.pdbx_description
1 polymer ?
#
loop_
_entity_poly.entity_id
_entity_poly.type
_entity_poly.pdbx_seq_one_letter_code
_entity_poly.pdbx_strand_id
1 'polypeptide(L)'
;MVDRSITKEASFQVAHIILSEFPYLTLEEISICFNNGIKGYYGADYQRLDGPSLIKWIQQYASERQLRIAEKQYAREVQYKSGSETGRTQKGDSLQSFLKKATGASIIYNEIKGKK
;
A
#
# COMPACT_ATOMS: atom_id res chain seq x y z
N MET A 1 10.64 36.29 17.17
CA MET A 1 10.59 35.66 15.83
C MET A 1 9.64 34.46 15.85
N VAL A 2 8.33 34.73 15.92
CA VAL A 2 7.21 33.94 15.33
C VAL A 2 6.12 35.00 15.18
N ASP A 3 6.16 35.79 14.11
CA ASP A 3 5.38 37.02 14.05
C ASP A 3 3.88 36.77 13.77
N ARG A 4 3.50 35.52 13.44
CA ARG A 4 2.11 35.05 13.35
C ARG A 4 1.99 33.60 13.80
N SER A 5 1.64 33.43 15.08
CA SER A 5 1.21 32.15 15.65
C SER A 5 -0.31 32.07 15.65
N ILE A 6 -0.87 30.89 15.44
CA ILE A 6 -2.31 30.63 15.50
C ILE A 6 -2.87 31.00 16.88
N THR A 7 -4.07 31.60 16.91
CA THR A 7 -4.79 31.86 18.16
C THR A 7 -5.40 30.57 18.71
N LYS A 8 -5.77 30.57 20.01
CA LYS A 8 -6.36 29.38 20.64
C LYS A 8 -7.67 28.98 19.95
N GLU A 9 -8.51 29.94 19.62
CA GLU A 9 -9.81 29.72 18.99
C GLU A 9 -9.65 29.12 17.59
N ALA A 10 -8.69 29.63 16.81
CA ALA A 10 -8.36 29.09 15.50
C ALA A 10 -7.79 27.67 15.60
N SER A 11 -7.02 27.36 16.65
CA SER A 11 -6.50 26.00 16.86
C SER A 11 -7.62 24.97 17.10
N PHE A 12 -8.68 25.35 17.83
CA PHE A 12 -9.85 24.48 18.01
C PHE A 12 -10.60 24.24 16.70
N GLN A 13 -10.77 25.27 15.88
CA GLN A 13 -11.41 25.12 14.57
C GLN A 13 -10.60 24.21 13.65
N VAL A 14 -9.27 24.37 13.61
CA VAL A 14 -8.37 23.51 12.85
C VAL A 14 -8.45 22.06 13.35
N ALA A 15 -8.46 21.85 14.67
CA ALA A 15 -8.62 20.51 15.24
C ALA A 15 -9.95 19.87 14.82
N HIS A 16 -11.06 20.62 14.82
CA HIS A 16 -12.35 20.14 14.33
C HIS A 16 -12.31 19.76 12.85
N ILE A 17 -11.70 20.57 12.00
CA ILE A 17 -11.54 20.27 10.57
C ILE A 17 -10.72 18.99 10.37
N ILE A 18 -9.62 18.83 11.13
CA ILE A 18 -8.79 17.63 11.04
C ILE A 18 -9.60 16.39 11.42
N LEU A 19 -10.36 16.45 12.51
CA LEU A 19 -11.19 15.32 12.96
C LEU A 19 -12.33 15.00 11.99
N SER A 20 -12.92 15.99 11.33
CA SER A 20 -14.02 15.78 10.39
C SER A 20 -13.54 15.26 9.02
N GLU A 21 -12.47 15.84 8.47
CA GLU A 21 -11.98 15.53 7.12
C GLU A 21 -10.99 14.35 7.10
N PHE A 22 -10.25 14.15 8.20
CA PHE A 22 -9.21 13.12 8.31
C PHE A 22 -9.44 12.18 9.52
N PRO A 23 -10.64 11.58 9.67
CA PRO A 23 -10.99 10.77 10.86
C PRO A 23 -10.16 9.50 11.02
N TYR A 24 -9.42 9.10 9.98
CA TYR A 24 -8.56 7.91 9.95
C TYR A 24 -7.12 8.18 10.40
N LEU A 25 -6.75 9.44 10.67
CA LEU A 25 -5.43 9.79 11.18
C LEU A 25 -5.40 9.64 12.70
N THR A 26 -4.36 8.97 13.21
CA THR A 26 -4.16 8.87 14.66
C THR A 26 -3.49 10.11 15.23
N LEU A 27 -3.57 10.30 16.55
CA LEU A 27 -2.92 11.43 17.22
C LEU A 27 -1.39 11.41 17.03
N GLU A 28 -0.80 10.21 17.01
CA GLU A 28 0.63 10.01 16.74
C GLU A 28 1.00 10.47 15.33
N GLU A 29 0.17 10.13 14.34
CA GLU A 29 0.38 10.55 12.95
C GLU A 29 0.30 12.07 12.78
N ILE A 30 -0.65 12.72 13.47
CA ILE A 30 -0.78 14.19 13.51
C ILE A 30 0.47 14.81 14.13
N SER A 31 0.99 14.25 15.23
CA SER A 31 2.24 14.73 15.85
C SER A 31 3.43 14.61 14.91
N ILE A 32 3.56 13.49 14.19
CA ILE A 32 4.62 13.29 13.18
C ILE A 32 4.48 14.34 12.07
N CYS A 33 3.28 14.56 11.54
CA CYS A 33 3.01 15.56 10.52
C CYS A 33 3.48 16.95 10.96
N PHE A 34 3.06 17.42 12.14
CA PHE A 34 3.47 18.75 12.62
C PHE A 34 4.97 18.86 12.88
N ASN A 35 5.61 17.81 13.41
CA ASN A 35 7.06 17.77 13.57
C ASN A 35 7.80 17.87 12.22
N ASN A 36 7.28 17.22 11.17
CA ASN A 36 7.83 17.32 9.82
C ASN A 36 7.62 18.71 9.23
N GLY A 37 6.45 19.31 9.44
CA GLY A 37 6.16 20.69 9.03
C GLY A 37 7.11 21.70 9.68
N ILE A 38 7.32 21.61 10.99
CA ILE A 38 8.27 22.48 11.73
C ILE A 38 9.70 22.33 11.22
N LYS A 39 10.10 21.11 10.82
CA LYS A 39 11.41 20.84 10.21
C LYS A 39 11.52 21.31 8.75
N GLY A 40 10.43 21.80 8.15
CA GLY A 40 10.40 22.34 6.79
C GLY A 40 10.19 21.31 5.68
N TYR A 41 9.79 20.07 5.99
CA TYR A 41 9.56 19.03 4.97
C TYR A 41 8.44 19.38 3.98
N TYR A 42 7.50 20.22 4.39
CA TYR A 42 6.35 20.63 3.59
C TYR A 42 6.50 22.02 2.95
N GLY A 43 7.72 22.58 2.95
CA GLY A 43 8.05 23.81 2.24
C GLY A 43 8.27 25.05 3.12
N ALA A 44 8.62 26.14 2.44
CA ALA A 44 9.32 27.32 2.96
C ALA A 44 8.42 28.43 3.52
N ASP A 45 7.30 28.11 4.18
CA ASP A 45 6.59 29.09 5.01
C ASP A 45 7.39 29.31 6.31
N TYR A 46 8.61 29.84 6.17
CA TYR A 46 9.44 30.22 7.28
C TYR A 46 8.70 31.29 8.10
N GLN A 47 8.56 31.05 9.40
CA GLN A 47 8.00 31.97 10.39
C GLN A 47 6.46 32.14 10.41
N ARG A 48 5.67 31.29 9.75
CA ARG A 48 4.20 31.32 9.84
C ARG A 48 3.61 29.98 10.29
N LEU A 49 2.90 29.99 11.43
CA LEU A 49 2.15 28.85 11.95
C LEU A 49 0.67 29.23 12.02
N ASP A 50 0.02 29.33 10.87
CA ASP A 50 -1.41 29.63 10.73
C ASP A 50 -2.22 28.39 10.34
N GLY A 51 -3.53 28.44 10.59
CA GLY A 51 -4.44 27.32 10.33
C GLY A 51 -4.37 26.77 8.90
N PRO A 52 -4.36 27.61 7.85
CA PRO A 52 -4.22 27.15 6.47
C PRO A 52 -2.94 26.34 6.23
N SER A 53 -1.80 26.75 6.78
CA SER A 53 -0.55 25.99 6.61
C SER A 53 -0.60 24.65 7.34
N LEU A 54 -1.18 24.58 8.55
CA LEU A 54 -1.39 23.30 9.25
C LEU A 54 -2.27 22.33 8.45
N ILE A 55 -3.36 22.83 7.86
CA ILE A 55 -4.25 22.00 7.04
C ILE A 55 -3.55 21.50 5.77
N LYS A 56 -2.74 22.34 5.10
CA LYS A 56 -1.93 21.92 3.96
C LYS A 56 -0.96 20.79 4.31
N TRP A 57 -0.30 20.89 5.48
CA TRP A 57 0.60 19.84 5.95
C TRP A 57 -0.13 18.52 6.19
N ILE A 58 -1.31 18.57 6.81
CA ILE A 58 -2.14 17.38 7.04
C ILE A 58 -2.59 16.76 5.71
N GLN A 59 -3.03 17.58 4.75
CA GLN A 59 -3.40 17.10 3.41
C GLN A 59 -2.24 16.39 2.71
N GLN A 60 -1.05 16.97 2.76
CA GLN A 60 0.13 16.38 2.17
C GLN A 60 0.52 15.06 2.88
N TYR A 61 0.52 15.06 4.22
CA TYR A 61 0.79 13.86 5.00
C TYR A 61 -0.22 12.73 4.70
N ALA A 62 -1.50 13.06 4.58
CA ALA A 62 -2.55 12.09 4.28
C ALA A 62 -2.34 11.44 2.90
N SER A 63 -1.94 12.23 1.90
CA SER A 63 -1.57 11.73 0.56
C SER A 63 -0.35 10.79 0.62
N GLU A 64 0.72 11.21 1.31
CA GLU A 64 1.93 10.41 1.49
C GLU A 64 1.64 9.10 2.26
N ARG A 65 0.74 9.15 3.25
CA ARG A 65 0.28 7.97 3.97
C ARG A 65 -0.47 7.00 3.06
N GLN A 66 -1.38 7.51 2.22
CA GLN A 66 -2.13 6.67 1.29
C GLN A 66 -1.20 5.97 0.31
N LEU A 67 -0.19 6.68 -0.21
CA LEU A 67 0.84 6.09 -1.07
C LEU A 67 1.61 4.97 -0.35
N ARG A 68 2.10 5.23 0.88
CA ARG A 68 2.81 4.21 1.68
C ARG A 68 1.97 2.97 1.97
N ILE A 69 0.66 3.13 2.17
CA ILE A 69 -0.25 2.00 2.37
C ILE A 69 -0.40 1.19 1.08
N ALA A 70 -0.62 1.86 -0.05
CA ALA A 70 -0.75 1.22 -1.36
C ALA A 70 0.52 0.44 -1.73
N GLU A 71 1.70 1.03 -1.53
CA GLU A 71 2.99 0.37 -1.74
C GLU A 71 3.16 -0.87 -0.87
N LYS A 72 2.82 -0.78 0.42
CA LYS A 72 2.85 -1.93 1.35
C LYS A 72 1.86 -3.03 0.97
N GLN A 73 0.72 -2.68 0.39
CA GLN A 73 -0.25 -3.67 -0.09
C GLN A 73 0.28 -4.36 -1.35
N TYR A 74 0.73 -3.58 -2.34
CA TYR A 74 1.32 -4.10 -3.56
C TYR A 74 2.52 -5.03 -3.28
N ALA A 75 3.45 -4.61 -2.41
CA ALA A 75 4.60 -5.42 -2.04
C ALA A 75 4.18 -6.76 -1.39
N ARG A 76 3.15 -6.75 -0.53
CA ARG A 76 2.62 -7.99 0.08
C ARG A 76 1.97 -8.91 -0.95
N GLU A 77 1.23 -8.36 -1.91
CA GLU A 77 0.63 -9.16 -2.98
C GLU A 77 1.67 -9.80 -3.90
N VAL A 78 2.71 -9.05 -4.27
CA VAL A 78 3.83 -9.57 -5.07
C VAL A 78 4.53 -10.70 -4.33
N GLN A 79 4.83 -10.52 -3.04
CA GLN A 79 5.42 -11.57 -2.21
C GLN A 79 4.54 -12.81 -2.06
N TYR A 80 3.22 -12.63 -1.92
CA TYR A 80 2.29 -13.75 -1.86
C TYR A 80 2.28 -14.54 -3.18
N LYS A 81 2.24 -13.84 -4.32
CA LYS A 81 2.28 -14.49 -5.65
C LYS A 81 3.61 -15.21 -5.90
N SER A 82 4.75 -14.57 -5.61
CA SER A 82 6.07 -15.18 -5.81
C SER A 82 6.34 -16.35 -4.86
N GLY A 83 5.87 -16.28 -3.61
CA GLY A 83 5.89 -17.40 -2.66
C GLY A 83 4.92 -18.53 -3.00
N SER A 84 3.81 -18.23 -3.69
CA SER A 84 2.86 -19.24 -4.15
C SER A 84 3.37 -20.08 -5.32
N GLU A 85 4.32 -19.58 -6.12
CA GLU A 85 4.97 -20.37 -7.16
C GLU A 85 6.01 -21.36 -6.59
N THR A 86 6.65 -21.03 -5.47
CA THR A 86 7.59 -21.93 -4.78
C THR A 86 6.89 -23.04 -3.96
N GLY A 87 5.58 -22.90 -3.70
CA GLY A 87 4.75 -23.90 -3.01
C GLY A 87 3.88 -24.77 -3.91
N ARG A 88 3.92 -24.63 -5.24
CA ARG A 88 3.14 -25.44 -6.20
C ARG A 88 3.96 -26.49 -6.96
N THR A 89 5.18 -26.76 -6.53
CA THR A 89 5.95 -27.92 -6.98
C THR A 89 6.18 -28.85 -5.80
N GLN A 90 5.25 -29.78 -5.57
CA GLN A 90 5.49 -31.15 -5.07
C GLN A 90 4.17 -31.92 -4.81
N LYS A 91 3.39 -32.17 -5.85
CA LYS A 91 3.09 -33.58 -6.15
C LYS A 91 3.85 -33.85 -7.42
N GLY A 92 5.05 -34.41 -7.26
CA GLY A 92 5.78 -34.93 -8.40
C GLY A 92 4.81 -35.86 -9.11
N ASP A 93 4.41 -35.48 -10.32
CA ASP A 93 3.91 -36.45 -11.27
C ASP A 93 5.05 -37.46 -11.37
N SER A 94 4.89 -38.59 -10.67
CA SER A 94 5.84 -39.69 -10.72
C SER A 94 6.18 -39.98 -12.19
N LEU A 95 7.38 -40.46 -12.50
CA LEU A 95 7.71 -40.88 -13.86
C LEU A 95 6.61 -41.80 -14.43
N GLN A 96 5.94 -42.59 -13.56
CA GLN A 96 4.78 -43.42 -13.89
C GLN A 96 3.56 -42.63 -14.40
N SER A 97 3.25 -41.45 -13.85
CA SER A 97 2.12 -40.64 -14.33
C SER A 97 2.43 -39.94 -15.65
N PHE A 98 3.68 -39.56 -15.89
CA PHE A 98 4.11 -39.09 -17.21
C PHE A 98 4.09 -40.22 -18.24
N LEU A 99 4.61 -41.40 -17.89
CA LEU A 99 4.58 -42.58 -18.74
C LEU A 99 3.15 -43.03 -19.05
N LYS A 100 2.24 -43.07 -18.07
CA LYS A 100 0.81 -43.40 -18.30
C LYS A 100 0.12 -42.43 -19.26
N LYS A 101 0.40 -41.12 -19.14
CA LYS A 101 -0.14 -40.10 -20.06
C LYS A 101 0.41 -40.29 -21.47
N ALA A 102 1.71 -40.57 -21.60
CA ALA A 102 2.36 -40.81 -22.89
C ALA A 102 1.94 -42.14 -23.54
N THR A 103 1.86 -43.24 -22.78
CA THR A 103 1.40 -44.54 -23.29
C THR A 103 -0.10 -44.52 -23.59
N GLY A 104 -0.92 -43.85 -22.77
CA GLY A 104 -2.35 -43.69 -23.02
C GLY A 104 -2.63 -42.94 -24.34
N ALA A 105 -1.86 -41.88 -24.62
CA ALA A 105 -1.94 -41.18 -25.90
C ALA A 105 -1.50 -42.05 -27.09
N SER A 106 -0.47 -42.90 -26.92
CA SER A 106 -0.04 -43.86 -27.95
C SER A 106 -1.05 -44.98 -28.23
N ILE A 107 -1.76 -45.47 -27.20
CA ILE A 107 -2.81 -46.50 -27.35
C ILE A 107 -3.99 -45.93 -28.15
N ILE A 108 -4.44 -44.72 -27.80
CA ILE A 108 -5.53 -44.03 -28.51
C ILE A 108 -5.13 -43.74 -29.96
N TYR A 109 -3.89 -43.30 -30.21
CA TYR A 109 -3.41 -43.05 -31.57
C TYR A 109 -3.43 -44.33 -32.44
N ASN A 110 -3.07 -45.48 -31.88
CA ASN A 110 -3.10 -46.75 -32.60
C ASN A 110 -4.52 -47.30 -32.83
N GLU A 111 -5.45 -47.10 -31.89
CA GLU A 111 -6.88 -47.45 -32.07
C GLU A 111 -7.55 -46.60 -33.16
N ILE A 112 -7.20 -45.31 -33.24
CA ILE A 112 -7.74 -44.41 -34.27
C ILE A 112 -7.18 -44.75 -35.65
N LYS A 113 -5.92 -45.20 -35.74
CA LYS A 113 -5.29 -45.58 -37.01
C LYS A 113 -5.68 -46.98 -37.49
N GLY A 114 -6.07 -47.88 -36.60
CA GLY A 114 -6.50 -49.26 -36.90
C GLY A 114 -7.97 -49.43 -37.31
N LYS A 115 -8.78 -48.35 -37.31
CA LYS A 115 -10.19 -48.33 -37.72
C LYS A 115 -10.44 -47.81 -39.15
N LYS A 116 -9.46 -47.92 -40.04
CA LYS A 116 -9.62 -47.67 -41.48
C LYS A 116 -9.47 -48.93 -42.28
#